data_AF-A0A936QID4-F1
#
_entry.id   AF-A0A936QID4-F1
#
_cell.length_a   1.000
_cell.length_b   1.000
_cell.length_c   1.000
_cell.angle_alpha   90.00
_cell.angle_beta   90.00
_cell.angle_gamma   90.00
#
_symmetry.space_group_name_H-M   'P 1'
#
loop_
_entity.id
_entity.type
_entity.pdbx_description
1 polymer ?
#
loop_
_entity_poly.entity_id
_entity_poly.type
_entity_poly.pdbx_seq_one_letter_code
_entity_poly.pdbx_strand_id
1 'polypeptide(L)'
;MLININKLKVILIVIFLFPFIHDSYSQRIKWEETFESEDIVSKGWRIVNRDSSDGTVTFFSPFEFFKLAQQNAYKGNYFLKLNFENANSKNVTDDWIITPKLYNIQENDSISFWCGAIDKVFKDSLKIYISETDNETGSFILKDYFKVDGPAGSWHKKSYDLSEFKGKNIYFAVNYYLLNAGPTGSSSDNVWIDYFALTGKGYGGTDVSSFELNQNFPNPFNPSTDISFSIPQNSDVIIRIYDITGKEVSTFVNGFYQKGKYSFTFNGSNLASGVYFYKMTATGEAGEFTDTKKLELIK
;
A
#
# COMPACT_ATOMS: atom_id res chain seq x y z
N MET A 1 28.44 -24.17 -75.31
CA MET A 1 28.29 -22.80 -74.74
C MET A 1 27.30 -22.92 -73.59
N LEU A 2 27.77 -22.68 -72.36
CA LEU A 2 27.02 -22.89 -71.12
C LEU A 2 25.80 -21.97 -71.04
N ILE A 3 24.63 -22.51 -70.66
CA ILE A 3 23.57 -21.73 -70.04
C ILE A 3 23.17 -22.45 -68.75
N ASN A 4 23.31 -21.70 -67.67
CA ASN A 4 23.29 -22.09 -66.27
C ASN A 4 21.84 -22.16 -65.78
N ILE A 5 21.41 -23.30 -65.22
CA ILE A 5 20.07 -23.44 -64.62
C ILE A 5 20.15 -22.92 -63.18
N ASN A 6 19.69 -21.69 -62.95
CA ASN A 6 19.55 -21.13 -61.61
C ASN A 6 18.45 -21.89 -60.84
N LYS A 7 18.86 -22.70 -59.85
CA LYS A 7 17.97 -23.23 -58.81
C LYS A 7 17.58 -22.08 -57.89
N LEU A 8 16.35 -21.58 -58.03
CA LEU A 8 15.74 -20.65 -57.08
C LEU A 8 15.39 -21.41 -55.79
N LYS A 9 16.14 -21.19 -54.71
CA LYS A 9 15.75 -21.64 -53.36
C LYS A 9 14.69 -20.68 -52.81
N VAL A 10 13.45 -21.13 -52.75
CA VAL A 10 12.38 -20.44 -52.00
C VAL A 10 12.60 -20.74 -50.51
N ILE A 11 13.02 -19.74 -49.74
CA ILE A 11 13.08 -19.82 -48.28
C ILE A 11 11.72 -19.38 -47.76
N LEU A 12 10.94 -20.33 -47.24
CA LEU A 12 9.68 -20.06 -46.56
C LEU A 12 10.00 -19.56 -45.15
N ILE A 13 9.93 -18.25 -44.93
CA ILE A 13 10.06 -17.66 -43.59
C ILE A 13 8.69 -17.78 -42.92
N VAL A 14 8.53 -18.76 -42.03
CA VAL A 14 7.37 -18.87 -41.16
C VAL A 14 7.54 -17.86 -40.02
N ILE A 15 6.91 -16.69 -40.15
CA ILE A 15 6.86 -15.69 -39.09
C ILE A 15 5.82 -16.18 -38.06
N PHE A 16 6.29 -16.70 -36.93
CA PHE A 16 5.43 -16.89 -35.76
C PHE A 16 5.09 -15.50 -35.19
N LEU A 17 3.93 -14.98 -35.57
CA LEU A 17 3.28 -13.90 -34.84
C LEU A 17 2.76 -14.49 -33.53
N PHE A 18 3.56 -14.43 -32.47
CA PHE A 18 3.02 -14.56 -31.12
C PHE A 18 2.18 -13.31 -30.84
N PRO A 19 0.85 -13.42 -30.60
CA PRO A 19 0.12 -12.30 -30.07
C PRO A 19 0.65 -12.04 -28.65
N PHE A 20 1.46 -11.00 -28.50
CA PHE A 20 1.69 -10.39 -27.19
C PHE A 20 0.37 -9.76 -26.76
N ILE A 21 -0.48 -10.55 -26.10
CA ILE A 21 -1.61 -10.03 -25.34
C ILE A 21 -0.97 -9.27 -24.17
N HIS A 22 -0.81 -7.96 -24.32
CA HIS A 22 -0.65 -7.09 -23.17
C HIS A 22 -2.02 -7.02 -22.53
N ASP A 23 -2.26 -7.84 -21.51
CA ASP A 23 -3.36 -7.58 -20.61
C ASP A 23 -3.12 -6.22 -19.97
N SER A 24 -3.83 -5.20 -20.43
CA SER A 24 -3.82 -3.87 -19.86
C SER A 24 -4.60 -3.91 -18.55
N TYR A 25 -3.94 -4.31 -17.47
CA TYR A 25 -4.50 -4.22 -16.13
C TYR A 25 -4.59 -2.75 -15.71
N SER A 26 -5.78 -2.27 -15.35
CA SER A 26 -5.88 -0.98 -14.64
C SER A 26 -5.32 -1.15 -13.22
N GLN A 27 -4.43 -0.24 -12.81
CA GLN A 27 -4.00 -0.19 -11.41
C GLN A 27 -5.18 0.20 -10.52
N ARG A 28 -5.40 -0.56 -9.45
CA ARG A 28 -6.45 -0.30 -8.46
C ARG A 28 -5.86 0.15 -7.16
N ILE A 29 -6.59 1.00 -6.44
CA ILE A 29 -6.30 1.37 -5.06
C ILE A 29 -6.79 0.23 -4.17
N LYS A 30 -5.88 -0.39 -3.44
CA LYS A 30 -6.13 -1.43 -2.43
C LYS A 30 -6.36 -0.83 -1.06
N TRP A 31 -5.67 0.28 -0.79
CA TRP A 31 -5.76 1.06 0.43
C TRP A 31 -5.30 2.49 0.12
N GLU A 32 -5.95 3.47 0.73
CA GLU A 32 -5.49 4.86 0.71
C GLU A 32 -5.74 5.56 2.05
N GLU A 33 -4.95 6.58 2.34
CA GLU A 33 -5.17 7.54 3.42
C GLU A 33 -5.00 8.94 2.85
N THR A 34 -5.99 9.81 3.11
CA THR A 34 -6.02 11.21 2.67
C THR A 34 -6.05 12.18 3.86
N PHE A 35 -5.83 11.70 5.07
CA PHE A 35 -5.67 12.49 6.29
C PHE A 35 -6.87 13.34 6.70
N GLU A 36 -8.07 13.00 6.23
CA GLU A 36 -9.32 13.73 6.55
C GLU A 36 -9.85 13.50 7.98
N SER A 37 -9.08 12.81 8.82
CA SER A 37 -9.38 12.61 10.24
C SER A 37 -8.08 12.72 11.02
N GLU A 38 -8.05 13.59 12.03
CA GLU A 38 -6.88 13.83 12.88
C GLU A 38 -6.54 12.63 13.77
N ASP A 39 -7.50 11.73 14.03
CA ASP A 39 -7.27 10.49 14.77
C ASP A 39 -6.77 9.35 13.87
N ILE A 40 -5.56 9.53 13.32
CA ILE A 40 -4.90 8.47 12.55
C ILE A 40 -4.33 7.36 13.43
N VAL A 41 -4.13 7.61 14.72
CA VAL A 41 -3.59 6.62 15.65
C VAL A 41 -4.60 5.49 15.85
N SER A 42 -5.90 5.79 15.98
CA SER A 42 -6.93 4.75 16.02
C SER A 42 -7.03 3.96 14.72
N LYS A 43 -6.67 4.58 13.58
CA LYS A 43 -6.54 3.90 12.28
C LYS A 43 -5.26 3.07 12.14
N GLY A 44 -4.43 2.99 13.18
CA GLY A 44 -3.24 2.16 13.24
C GLY A 44 -1.95 2.82 12.75
N TRP A 45 -1.97 4.13 12.47
CA TRP A 45 -0.74 4.87 12.20
C TRP A 45 0.07 5.04 13.48
N ARG A 46 1.39 5.08 13.33
CA ARG A 46 2.31 5.35 14.45
C ARG A 46 3.20 6.53 14.09
N ILE A 47 3.15 7.56 14.93
CA ILE A 47 4.09 8.69 14.90
C ILE A 47 5.15 8.44 15.96
N VAL A 48 6.43 8.58 15.62
CA VAL A 48 7.54 8.43 16.57
C VAL A 48 8.44 9.66 16.50
N ASN A 49 8.50 10.40 17.60
CA ASN A 49 9.50 11.45 17.82
C ASN A 49 10.74 10.79 18.43
N ARG A 50 11.85 10.72 17.69
CA ARG A 50 13.09 10.05 18.12
C ARG A 50 14.16 11.04 18.56
N ASP A 51 14.07 12.30 18.16
CA ASP A 51 14.97 13.38 18.58
C ASP A 51 14.58 13.99 19.94
N SER A 52 13.46 13.54 20.53
CA SER A 52 12.93 13.96 21.83
C SER A 52 12.69 15.47 21.91
N SER A 53 12.26 16.07 20.80
CA SER A 53 11.81 17.46 20.74
C SER A 53 10.42 17.62 21.36
N ASP A 54 10.01 18.87 21.59
CA ASP A 54 8.70 19.18 22.17
C ASP A 54 7.55 19.09 21.14
N GLY A 55 7.88 18.95 19.84
CA GLY A 55 6.92 18.88 18.73
C GLY A 55 7.16 17.65 17.84
N THR A 56 6.21 17.34 16.96
CA THR A 56 6.36 16.29 15.94
C THR A 56 5.44 16.59 14.75
N VAL A 57 5.22 15.63 13.87
CA VAL A 57 4.31 15.74 12.73
C VAL A 57 2.93 16.25 13.14
N THR A 58 2.47 17.31 12.47
CA THR A 58 1.18 17.95 12.75
C THR A 58 0.24 17.86 11.56
N PHE A 59 -1.06 17.71 11.81
CA PHE A 59 -2.08 17.90 10.80
C PHE A 59 -2.21 19.38 10.44
N PHE A 60 -2.40 19.65 9.16
CA PHE A 60 -2.47 21.00 8.66
C PHE A 60 -3.56 21.12 7.59
N SER A 61 -4.42 22.13 7.73
CA SER A 61 -5.37 22.53 6.70
C SER A 61 -4.74 23.60 5.79
N PRO A 62 -5.29 23.84 4.58
CA PRO A 62 -4.78 24.84 3.66
C PRO A 62 -4.40 26.18 4.29
N PHE A 63 -3.28 26.74 3.86
CA PHE A 63 -2.79 28.02 4.35
C PHE A 63 -2.03 28.82 3.30
N GLU A 64 -1.89 30.11 3.57
CA GLU A 64 -1.20 31.04 2.71
C GLU A 64 0.16 31.42 3.32
N PHE A 65 1.21 31.28 2.54
CA PHE A 65 2.55 31.72 2.88
C PHE A 65 2.71 33.20 2.53
N PHE A 66 2.52 34.07 3.52
CA PHE A 66 2.82 35.51 3.43
C PHE A 66 2.29 36.22 2.17
N LYS A 67 1.14 35.79 1.63
CA LYS A 67 0.54 36.29 0.38
C LYS A 67 1.34 36.03 -0.91
N LEU A 68 2.32 35.12 -0.86
CA LEU A 68 3.19 34.78 -2.00
C LEU A 68 2.80 33.44 -2.62
N ALA A 69 2.34 32.47 -1.82
CA ALA A 69 1.92 31.15 -2.28
C ALA A 69 0.86 30.56 -1.35
N GLN A 70 -0.04 29.74 -1.90
CA GLN A 70 -1.02 28.96 -1.14
C GLN A 70 -0.61 27.50 -1.12
N GLN A 71 -0.58 26.89 0.07
CA GLN A 71 -0.42 25.46 0.24
C GLN A 71 -1.79 24.84 0.51
N ASN A 72 -2.21 23.94 -0.37
CA ASN A 72 -3.43 23.14 -0.22
C ASN A 72 -3.05 21.66 -0.06
N ALA A 73 -3.93 20.87 0.55
CA ALA A 73 -3.83 19.41 0.52
C ALA A 73 -3.74 18.93 -0.94
N TYR A 74 -3.01 17.84 -1.19
CA TYR A 74 -3.01 17.21 -2.50
C TYR A 74 -4.38 16.58 -2.79
N LYS A 75 -4.95 15.88 -1.78
CA LYS A 75 -6.26 15.25 -1.87
C LYS A 75 -7.03 15.46 -0.57
N GLY A 76 -8.16 16.14 -0.65
CA GLY A 76 -9.00 16.44 0.51
C GLY A 76 -8.71 17.84 1.07
N ASN A 77 -8.78 17.96 2.39
CA ASN A 77 -8.64 19.21 3.13
C ASN A 77 -7.47 19.21 4.11
N TYR A 78 -6.88 18.06 4.42
CA TYR A 78 -5.81 17.97 5.41
C TYR A 78 -4.60 17.23 4.86
N PHE A 79 -3.43 17.57 5.38
CA PHE A 79 -2.18 16.89 5.09
C PHE A 79 -1.27 16.92 6.32
N LEU A 80 -0.23 16.10 6.31
CA LEU A 80 0.78 16.10 7.36
C LEU A 80 1.85 17.13 7.05
N LYS A 81 2.18 17.96 8.04
CA LYS A 81 3.28 18.92 8.00
C LYS A 81 4.36 18.51 8.99
N LEU A 82 5.59 18.44 8.51
CA LEU A 82 6.82 18.28 9.29
C LEU A 82 7.45 19.67 9.40
N ASN A 83 7.31 20.30 10.56
CA ASN A 83 7.70 21.69 10.81
C ASN A 83 9.16 21.75 11.29
N PHE A 84 10.01 22.56 10.65
CA PHE A 84 11.38 22.80 11.14
C PHE A 84 11.41 23.25 12.60
N GLU A 85 10.41 23.99 13.08
CA GLU A 85 10.35 24.44 14.47
C GLU A 85 10.34 23.29 15.48
N ASN A 86 10.03 22.06 15.05
CA ASN A 86 10.06 20.87 15.87
C ASN A 86 11.46 20.27 16.04
N ALA A 87 12.52 20.86 15.47
CA ALA A 87 13.87 20.40 15.76
C ALA A 87 14.20 20.54 17.24
N ASN A 88 14.88 19.55 17.82
CA ASN A 88 15.31 19.60 19.21
C ASN A 88 16.37 20.70 19.46
N SER A 89 16.74 20.89 20.73
CA SER A 89 17.75 21.88 21.17
C SER A 89 19.16 21.69 20.58
N LYS A 90 19.41 20.59 19.87
CA LYS A 90 20.65 20.29 19.15
C LYS A 90 20.53 20.51 17.64
N ASN A 91 19.44 21.13 17.17
CA ASN A 91 19.15 21.36 15.76
C ASN A 91 19.09 20.04 14.98
N VAL A 92 18.42 19.04 15.54
CA VAL A 92 18.17 17.75 14.90
C VAL A 92 16.67 17.50 14.88
N THR A 93 16.17 16.96 13.77
CA THR A 93 14.84 16.36 13.68
C THR A 93 15.00 14.87 13.38
N ASP A 94 14.20 14.01 14.01
CA ASP A 94 14.13 12.57 13.71
C ASP A 94 12.70 12.08 13.96
N ASP A 95 11.77 12.53 13.11
CA ASP A 95 10.36 12.20 13.20
C ASP A 95 9.99 11.11 12.20
N TRP A 96 9.22 10.11 12.66
CA TRP A 96 8.76 9.00 11.84
C TRP A 96 7.25 8.99 11.73
N ILE A 97 6.76 8.73 10.52
CA ILE A 97 5.37 8.40 10.23
C ILE A 97 5.35 6.99 9.68
N ILE A 98 4.69 6.08 10.39
CA ILE A 98 4.62 4.66 10.05
C ILE A 98 3.17 4.31 9.73
N THR A 99 2.96 3.69 8.57
CA THR A 99 1.62 3.24 8.14
C THR A 99 1.06 2.20 9.10
N PRO A 100 -0.25 1.94 9.08
CA PRO A 100 -0.79 0.67 9.54
C PRO A 100 -0.12 -0.50 8.80
N LYS A 101 -0.29 -1.72 9.32
CA LYS A 101 0.20 -2.93 8.64
C LYS A 101 -0.50 -3.06 7.29
N LEU A 102 0.29 -3.17 6.23
CA LEU A 102 -0.17 -3.42 4.87
C LEU A 102 -0.12 -4.94 4.64
N TYR A 103 -1.25 -5.52 4.30
CA TYR A 103 -1.41 -6.97 4.26
C TYR A 103 -1.29 -7.52 2.84
N ASN A 104 -0.70 -8.71 2.75
CA ASN A 104 -0.68 -9.56 1.56
C ASN A 104 -0.27 -8.81 0.28
N ILE A 105 0.92 -8.21 0.31
CA ILE A 105 1.49 -7.54 -0.86
C ILE A 105 1.57 -8.53 -2.02
N GLN A 106 1.15 -8.09 -3.22
CA GLN A 106 1.18 -8.87 -4.44
C GLN A 106 2.28 -8.41 -5.37
N GLU A 107 2.61 -9.25 -6.35
CA GLU A 107 3.49 -8.88 -7.45
C GLU A 107 2.88 -7.74 -8.27
N ASN A 108 3.69 -6.72 -8.57
CA ASN A 108 3.29 -5.43 -9.17
C ASN A 108 2.43 -4.53 -8.28
N ASP A 109 2.38 -4.80 -6.97
CA ASP A 109 1.89 -3.79 -6.04
C ASP A 109 2.89 -2.65 -5.93
N SER A 110 2.38 -1.44 -5.75
CA SER A 110 3.20 -0.28 -5.44
C SER A 110 2.55 0.55 -4.35
N ILE A 111 3.35 1.07 -3.43
CA ILE A 111 2.88 2.12 -2.53
C ILE A 111 3.40 3.46 -3.00
N SER A 112 2.53 4.48 -2.91
CA SER A 112 2.88 5.84 -3.24
C SER A 112 2.40 6.83 -2.20
N PHE A 113 3.03 7.99 -2.16
CA PHE A 113 2.59 9.17 -1.41
C PHE A 113 3.01 10.44 -2.17
N TRP A 114 2.44 11.58 -1.79
CA TRP A 114 2.80 12.89 -2.31
C TRP A 114 3.54 13.68 -1.24
N CYS A 115 4.57 14.41 -1.65
CA CYS A 115 5.29 15.31 -0.76
C CYS A 115 5.66 16.62 -1.46
N GLY A 116 5.93 17.66 -0.68
CA GLY A 116 6.50 18.91 -1.18
C GLY A 116 7.14 19.71 -0.04
N ALA A 117 7.81 20.80 -0.41
CA ALA A 117 8.51 21.69 0.51
C ALA A 117 8.31 23.15 0.10
N ILE A 118 8.69 24.08 0.97
CA ILE A 118 8.50 25.52 0.71
C ILE A 118 9.32 25.97 -0.48
N ASP A 119 10.59 25.59 -0.50
CA ASP A 119 11.52 26.05 -1.52
C ASP A 119 12.49 24.95 -1.98
N LYS A 120 13.56 25.36 -2.66
CA LYS A 120 14.62 24.46 -3.14
C LYS A 120 15.96 24.78 -2.50
N VAL A 121 15.99 25.74 -1.57
CA VAL A 121 17.18 26.25 -0.89
C VAL A 121 17.56 25.32 0.25
N PHE A 122 16.60 24.93 1.08
CA PHE A 122 16.86 24.03 2.21
C PHE A 122 17.05 22.58 1.75
N LYS A 123 17.68 21.78 2.61
CA LYS A 123 18.07 20.39 2.31
C LYS A 123 17.02 19.40 2.80
N ASP A 124 15.78 19.86 2.93
CA ASP A 124 14.65 19.05 3.33
C ASP A 124 14.63 17.74 2.58
N SER A 125 14.75 16.64 3.32
CA SER A 125 14.93 15.31 2.75
C SER A 125 14.16 14.28 3.55
N LEU A 126 13.60 13.31 2.83
CA LEU A 126 12.86 12.21 3.42
C LEU A 126 13.61 10.92 3.17
N LYS A 127 13.60 10.06 4.18
CA LYS A 127 14.05 8.68 4.10
C LYS A 127 12.85 7.76 4.11
N ILE A 128 12.90 6.75 3.25
CA ILE A 128 11.84 5.77 3.09
C ILE A 128 12.32 4.44 3.60
N TYR A 129 11.50 3.81 4.42
CA TYR A 129 11.80 2.54 5.03
C TYR A 129 10.66 1.56 4.89
N ILE A 130 10.99 0.26 4.89
CA ILE A 130 10.03 -0.84 4.94
C ILE A 130 10.46 -1.85 6.00
N SER A 131 9.51 -2.36 6.78
CA SER A 131 9.70 -3.48 7.71
C SER A 131 8.75 -4.62 7.36
N GLU A 132 9.23 -5.86 7.46
CA GLU A 132 8.43 -7.09 7.25
C GLU A 132 7.93 -7.71 8.57
N THR A 133 8.29 -7.13 9.71
CA THR A 133 8.13 -7.79 11.03
C THR A 133 7.19 -7.00 11.93
N ASP A 134 7.64 -5.85 12.42
CA ASP A 134 6.93 -4.98 13.36
C ASP A 134 7.02 -3.50 12.96
N ASN A 135 6.44 -2.64 13.77
CA ASN A 135 6.46 -1.19 13.57
C ASN A 135 7.43 -0.47 14.52
N GLU A 136 8.42 -1.17 15.08
CA GLU A 136 9.52 -0.58 15.85
C GLU A 136 10.60 -0.05 14.91
N THR A 137 11.13 1.15 15.17
CA THR A 137 12.10 1.82 14.28
C THR A 137 13.36 0.99 13.99
N GLY A 138 13.71 0.03 14.85
CA GLY A 138 14.84 -0.88 14.67
C GLY A 138 14.64 -1.99 13.64
N SER A 139 13.40 -2.31 13.24
CA SER A 139 13.11 -3.36 12.26
C SER A 139 13.08 -2.87 10.80
N PHE A 140 13.15 -1.55 10.62
CA PHE A 140 13.01 -0.89 9.32
C PHE A 140 14.30 -0.90 8.50
N ILE A 141 14.19 -1.26 7.23
CA ILE A 141 15.29 -1.25 6.26
C ILE A 141 15.11 -0.05 5.33
N LEU A 142 16.17 0.75 5.15
CA LEU A 142 16.18 1.91 4.25
C LEU A 142 16.00 1.47 2.79
N LYS A 143 15.07 2.11 2.08
CA LYS A 143 14.76 1.87 0.67
C LYS A 143 15.08 3.06 -0.22
N ASP A 144 14.93 4.28 0.29
CA ASP A 144 15.23 5.48 -0.48
C ASP A 144 15.59 6.65 0.44
N TYR A 145 16.34 7.61 -0.10
CA TYR A 145 16.67 8.87 0.54
C TYR A 145 16.76 9.96 -0.52
N PHE A 146 15.88 10.95 -0.43
CA PHE A 146 15.80 11.99 -1.44
C PHE A 146 15.47 13.35 -0.83
N LYS A 147 15.92 14.40 -1.50
CA LYS A 147 15.54 15.77 -1.21
C LYS A 147 14.12 16.06 -1.69
N VAL A 148 13.31 16.69 -0.86
CA VAL A 148 12.00 17.23 -1.22
C VAL A 148 12.19 18.65 -1.72
N ASP A 149 11.73 18.92 -2.94
CA ASP A 149 11.77 20.26 -3.51
C ASP A 149 10.38 20.89 -3.46
N GLY A 150 10.35 22.21 -3.31
CA GLY A 150 9.20 23.04 -3.58
C GLY A 150 9.07 23.46 -5.06
N PRO A 151 8.40 24.59 -5.34
CA PRO A 151 7.96 25.62 -4.39
C PRO A 151 6.69 25.24 -3.62
N ALA A 152 6.34 26.03 -2.59
CA ALA A 152 5.04 25.96 -1.94
C ALA A 152 3.88 25.88 -2.95
N GLY A 153 2.95 24.96 -2.71
CA GLY A 153 1.88 24.59 -3.63
C GLY A 153 2.23 23.44 -4.59
N SER A 154 3.50 23.05 -4.72
CA SER A 154 3.90 21.88 -5.50
C SER A 154 3.78 20.58 -4.69
N TRP A 155 3.46 19.52 -5.43
CA TRP A 155 3.38 18.16 -4.91
C TRP A 155 4.11 17.23 -5.86
N HIS A 156 4.92 16.35 -5.30
CA HIS A 156 5.74 15.37 -6.01
C HIS A 156 5.38 13.98 -5.54
N LYS A 157 4.94 13.14 -6.48
CA LYS A 157 4.62 11.74 -6.19
C LYS A 157 5.89 10.92 -6.04
N LYS A 158 5.97 10.14 -4.98
CA LYS A 158 6.92 9.03 -4.83
C LYS A 158 6.17 7.72 -4.89
N SER A 159 6.75 6.75 -5.58
CA SER A 159 6.14 5.44 -5.81
C SER A 159 7.20 4.37 -5.71
N TYR A 160 6.92 3.33 -4.94
CA TYR A 160 7.83 2.24 -4.65
C TYR A 160 7.18 0.92 -5.07
N ASP A 161 7.86 0.17 -5.93
CA ASP A 161 7.48 -1.19 -6.28
C ASP A 161 7.65 -2.09 -5.05
N LEU A 162 6.62 -2.86 -4.74
CA LEU A 162 6.57 -3.76 -3.61
C LEU A 162 6.60 -5.24 -4.03
N SER A 163 6.88 -5.53 -5.30
CA SER A 163 6.93 -6.89 -5.83
C SER A 163 7.88 -7.81 -5.06
N GLU A 164 8.97 -7.28 -4.48
CA GLU A 164 9.90 -8.04 -3.63
C GLU A 164 9.26 -8.58 -2.34
N PHE A 165 8.14 -8.00 -1.91
CA PHE A 165 7.40 -8.37 -0.69
C PHE A 165 6.19 -9.26 -0.99
N LYS A 166 6.10 -9.86 -2.18
CA LYS A 166 5.00 -10.75 -2.56
C LYS A 166 4.70 -11.80 -1.48
N GLY A 167 3.43 -11.88 -1.07
CA GLY A 167 2.91 -12.79 -0.06
C GLY A 167 3.21 -12.37 1.39
N LYS A 168 3.86 -11.23 1.61
CA LYS A 168 4.21 -10.73 2.94
C LYS A 168 3.26 -9.63 3.41
N ASN A 169 3.28 -9.40 4.71
CA ASN A 169 2.73 -8.21 5.33
C ASN A 169 3.89 -7.26 5.65
N ILE A 170 3.70 -5.97 5.44
CA ILE A 170 4.76 -4.97 5.66
C ILE A 170 4.24 -3.75 6.42
N TYR A 171 5.16 -2.99 6.98
CA TYR A 171 4.96 -1.60 7.36
C TYR A 171 5.79 -0.72 6.44
N PHE A 172 5.24 0.42 6.04
CA PHE A 172 5.96 1.46 5.30
C PHE A 172 6.17 2.66 6.22
N ALA A 173 7.32 3.31 6.13
CA ALA A 173 7.60 4.48 6.95
C ALA A 173 8.28 5.58 6.14
N VAL A 174 7.89 6.81 6.48
CA VAL A 174 8.58 8.03 6.06
C VAL A 174 9.24 8.64 7.29
N ASN A 175 10.52 8.96 7.18
CA ASN A 175 11.29 9.61 8.23
C ASN A 175 11.85 10.94 7.73
N TYR A 176 11.60 11.99 8.51
CA TYR A 176 12.20 13.29 8.32
C TYR A 176 13.33 13.43 9.32
N TYR A 177 14.53 13.18 8.82
CA TYR A 177 15.76 13.23 9.60
C TYR A 177 16.72 14.24 9.01
N LEU A 178 17.06 15.25 9.79
CA LEU A 178 17.99 16.30 9.40
C LEU A 178 18.90 16.70 10.56
N LEU A 179 20.16 16.96 10.22
CA LEU A 179 21.12 17.65 11.08
C LEU A 179 21.13 19.13 10.71
N ASN A 180 21.45 20.01 11.66
CA ASN A 180 21.39 21.46 11.49
C ASN A 180 20.00 21.93 11.01
N ALA A 181 18.96 21.30 11.55
CA ALA A 181 17.56 21.65 11.36
C ALA A 181 17.14 22.77 12.31
N GLY A 182 15.90 23.22 12.20
CA GLY A 182 15.28 24.17 13.11
C GLY A 182 15.58 25.64 12.84
N PRO A 183 15.01 26.54 13.66
CA PRO A 183 15.03 27.98 13.40
C PRO A 183 16.42 28.62 13.43
N THR A 184 17.38 27.97 14.09
CA THR A 184 18.78 28.39 14.12
C THR A 184 19.68 27.56 13.20
N GLY A 185 19.10 26.53 12.56
CA GLY A 185 19.75 25.69 11.59
C GLY A 185 19.70 26.26 10.18
N SER A 186 20.31 25.55 9.24
CA SER A 186 20.42 25.96 7.84
C SER A 186 19.98 24.87 6.86
N SER A 187 19.36 23.80 7.35
CA SER A 187 19.10 22.59 6.55
C SER A 187 17.63 22.23 6.39
N SER A 188 16.71 22.89 7.10
CA SER A 188 15.29 22.54 7.13
C SER A 188 14.37 23.75 7.00
N ASP A 189 13.23 23.55 6.33
CA ASP A 189 12.08 24.44 6.34
C ASP A 189 10.77 23.71 6.74
N ASN A 190 9.76 23.63 5.88
CA ASN A 190 8.59 22.81 6.12
C ASN A 190 8.40 21.84 4.97
N VAL A 191 8.30 20.57 5.33
CA VAL A 191 7.92 19.49 4.41
C VAL A 191 6.47 19.12 4.68
N TRP A 192 5.72 18.84 3.62
CA TRP A 192 4.40 18.25 3.71
C TRP A 192 4.32 16.91 3.02
N ILE A 193 3.44 16.06 3.52
CA ILE A 193 3.14 14.73 3.01
C ILE A 193 1.63 14.55 2.98
N ASP A 194 1.13 13.96 1.90
CA ASP A 194 -0.29 13.65 1.74
C ASP A 194 -0.47 12.41 0.86
N TYR A 195 -1.69 11.88 0.90
CA TYR A 195 -2.24 10.88 0.02
C TYR A 195 -1.36 9.64 -0.17
N PHE A 196 -1.35 8.79 0.84
CA PHE A 196 -0.79 7.46 0.71
C PHE A 196 -1.76 6.56 -0.06
N ALA A 197 -1.24 5.80 -1.02
CA ALA A 197 -2.03 4.82 -1.75
C ALA A 197 -1.20 3.57 -2.04
N LEU A 198 -1.70 2.42 -1.57
CA LEU A 198 -1.26 1.11 -2.01
C LEU A 198 -2.08 0.74 -3.25
N THR A 199 -1.42 0.57 -4.39
CA THR A 199 -2.04 0.16 -5.63
C THR A 199 -1.51 -1.17 -6.11
N GLY A 200 -2.28 -1.87 -6.94
CA GLY A 200 -1.86 -3.13 -7.55
C GLY A 200 -2.72 -3.53 -8.74
N LYS A 201 -2.41 -4.67 -9.35
CA LYS A 201 -3.29 -5.27 -10.35
C LYS A 201 -4.55 -5.77 -9.67
N GLY A 202 -5.72 -5.42 -10.21
CA GLY A 202 -6.99 -5.98 -9.75
C GLY A 202 -7.87 -6.41 -10.90
N TYR A 203 -8.39 -7.64 -10.82
CA TYR A 203 -9.51 -8.11 -11.64
C TYR A 203 -10.85 -7.60 -11.06
N GLY A 204 -11.78 -7.15 -11.93
CA GLY A 204 -13.23 -7.01 -11.65
C GLY A 204 -13.75 -5.62 -11.25
N GLY A 205 -14.43 -4.90 -12.16
CA GLY A 205 -14.84 -3.47 -12.12
C GLY A 205 -15.43 -2.83 -10.84
N THR A 206 -15.64 -1.51 -10.88
CA THR A 206 -16.20 -0.65 -9.80
C THR A 206 -17.68 -0.92 -9.46
N ASP A 207 -18.34 -1.78 -10.23
CA ASP A 207 -19.72 -2.20 -10.01
C ASP A 207 -19.77 -3.34 -9.00
N VAL A 208 -19.49 -3.03 -7.73
CA VAL A 208 -19.81 -3.89 -6.60
C VAL A 208 -21.00 -3.27 -5.88
N SER A 209 -22.15 -3.92 -6.04
CA SER A 209 -23.42 -3.53 -5.41
C SER A 209 -23.82 -4.42 -4.23
N SER A 210 -23.10 -5.52 -4.02
CA SER A 210 -23.43 -6.57 -3.05
C SER A 210 -22.21 -7.05 -2.28
N PHE A 211 -22.46 -7.47 -1.04
CA PHE A 211 -21.53 -8.31 -0.28
C PHE A 211 -21.58 -9.73 -0.85
N GLU A 212 -20.42 -10.31 -1.19
CA GLU A 212 -20.33 -11.66 -1.72
C GLU A 212 -19.09 -12.36 -1.18
N LEU A 213 -19.23 -13.61 -0.71
CA LEU A 213 -18.13 -14.53 -0.51
C LEU A 213 -18.22 -15.62 -1.58
N ASN A 214 -17.23 -15.71 -2.45
CA ASN A 214 -17.25 -16.69 -3.53
C ASN A 214 -16.75 -18.04 -3.05
N GLN A 215 -17.20 -19.10 -3.73
CA GLN A 215 -16.63 -20.43 -3.61
C GLN A 215 -15.15 -20.38 -4.00
N ASN A 216 -14.29 -20.98 -3.18
CA ASN A 216 -12.86 -21.03 -3.45
C ASN A 216 -12.58 -21.82 -4.73
N PHE A 217 -11.52 -21.45 -5.46
CA PHE A 217 -11.10 -22.16 -6.66
C PHE A 217 -9.57 -22.36 -6.67
N PRO A 218 -9.08 -23.58 -6.96
CA PRO A 218 -9.84 -24.82 -7.14
C PRO A 218 -10.53 -25.31 -5.85
N ASN A 219 -11.60 -26.09 -5.95
CA ASN A 219 -12.17 -26.84 -4.83
C ASN A 219 -12.68 -28.21 -5.35
N PRO A 220 -12.10 -29.35 -4.93
CA PRO A 220 -11.02 -29.50 -3.95
C PRO A 220 -9.68 -28.85 -4.36
N PHE A 221 -8.80 -28.57 -3.41
CA PHE A 221 -7.50 -27.91 -3.62
C PHE A 221 -6.31 -28.67 -3.05
N ASN A 222 -5.10 -28.42 -3.56
CA ASN A 222 -3.83 -29.00 -3.07
C ASN A 222 -2.62 -28.08 -3.33
N PRO A 223 -1.88 -27.62 -2.30
CA PRO A 223 -2.38 -27.24 -0.98
C PRO A 223 -2.91 -25.80 -0.99
N SER A 224 -2.99 -25.14 -2.16
CA SER A 224 -3.40 -23.74 -2.28
C SER A 224 -4.66 -23.56 -3.11
N THR A 225 -5.48 -22.59 -2.72
CA THR A 225 -6.71 -22.17 -3.42
C THR A 225 -6.88 -20.67 -3.29
N ASP A 226 -7.56 -20.05 -4.24
CA ASP A 226 -7.96 -18.64 -4.11
C ASP A 226 -9.35 -18.54 -3.48
N ILE A 227 -9.49 -17.63 -2.52
CA ILE A 227 -10.75 -17.21 -1.91
C ILE A 227 -10.98 -15.76 -2.32
N SER A 228 -12.10 -15.51 -2.99
CA SER A 228 -12.48 -14.16 -3.41
C SER A 228 -13.78 -13.70 -2.77
N PHE A 229 -13.89 -12.40 -2.59
CA PHE A 229 -15.06 -11.75 -2.01
C PHE A 229 -15.23 -10.34 -2.55
N SER A 230 -16.42 -9.76 -2.38
CA SER A 230 -16.70 -8.37 -2.71
C SER A 230 -17.42 -7.67 -1.57
N ILE A 231 -17.11 -6.38 -1.39
CA ILE A 231 -17.78 -5.50 -0.43
C ILE A 231 -18.26 -4.23 -1.15
N PRO A 232 -19.54 -3.84 -1.01
CA PRO A 232 -20.12 -2.68 -1.71
C PRO A 232 -19.86 -1.35 -0.99
N GLN A 233 -19.24 -1.39 0.18
CA GLN A 233 -18.88 -0.26 1.04
C GLN A 233 -17.60 -0.59 1.80
N ASN A 234 -17.00 0.40 2.46
CA ASN A 234 -15.86 0.17 3.35
C ASN A 234 -16.30 -0.68 4.53
N SER A 235 -15.50 -1.69 4.90
CA SER A 235 -15.86 -2.64 5.95
C SER A 235 -14.63 -3.26 6.61
N ASP A 236 -14.72 -3.53 7.91
CA ASP A 236 -13.83 -4.45 8.60
C ASP A 236 -14.20 -5.88 8.20
N VAL A 237 -13.28 -6.57 7.52
CA VAL A 237 -13.49 -7.93 7.02
C VAL A 237 -12.63 -8.92 7.80
N ILE A 238 -13.28 -9.96 8.31
CA ILE A 238 -12.64 -11.11 8.93
C ILE A 238 -13.05 -12.37 8.18
N ILE A 239 -12.08 -13.15 7.70
CA ILE A 239 -12.31 -14.51 7.18
C ILE A 239 -11.57 -15.50 8.07
N ARG A 240 -12.33 -16.40 8.69
CA ARG A 240 -11.82 -17.48 9.54
C ARG A 240 -12.09 -18.83 8.91
N ILE A 241 -11.15 -19.76 9.09
CA ILE A 241 -11.24 -21.15 8.66
C ILE A 241 -11.55 -22.02 9.88
N TYR A 242 -12.49 -22.93 9.72
CA TYR A 242 -12.98 -23.84 10.75
C TYR A 242 -12.89 -25.29 10.26
N ASP A 243 -12.62 -26.22 11.16
CA ASP A 243 -12.79 -27.64 10.88
C ASP A 243 -14.27 -28.08 10.98
N ILE A 244 -14.54 -29.36 10.70
CA ILE A 244 -15.90 -29.92 10.74
C ILE A 244 -16.55 -29.89 12.14
N THR A 245 -15.75 -29.73 13.20
CA THR A 245 -16.26 -29.61 14.57
C THR A 245 -16.62 -28.17 14.95
N GLY A 246 -16.38 -27.22 14.06
CA GLY A 246 -16.59 -25.79 14.30
C GLY A 246 -15.43 -25.12 15.03
N LYS A 247 -14.29 -25.81 15.21
CA LYS A 247 -13.09 -25.22 15.81
C LYS A 247 -12.38 -24.34 14.78
N GLU A 248 -12.07 -23.11 15.16
CA GLU A 248 -11.24 -22.22 14.33
C GLU A 248 -9.82 -22.79 14.22
N VAL A 249 -9.35 -22.98 12.99
CA VAL A 249 -8.00 -23.50 12.70
C VAL A 249 -7.08 -22.46 12.08
N SER A 250 -7.63 -21.35 11.54
CA SER A 250 -6.87 -20.23 11.00
C SER A 250 -7.71 -18.98 10.91
N THR A 251 -7.15 -17.82 11.27
CA THR A 251 -7.66 -16.52 10.79
C THR A 251 -6.91 -16.18 9.50
N PHE A 252 -7.63 -16.17 8.37
CA PHE A 252 -7.05 -16.00 7.03
C PHE A 252 -7.00 -14.53 6.58
N VAL A 253 -8.08 -13.79 6.79
CA VAL A 253 -8.18 -12.35 6.51
C VAL A 253 -8.66 -11.66 7.77
N ASN A 254 -8.07 -10.52 8.11
CA ASN A 254 -8.50 -9.69 9.24
C ASN A 254 -8.00 -8.26 9.05
N GLY A 255 -8.89 -7.34 8.70
CA GLY A 255 -8.55 -5.92 8.58
C GLY A 255 -9.62 -5.07 7.92
N PHE A 256 -9.34 -3.79 7.79
CA PHE A 256 -10.20 -2.81 7.14
C PHE A 256 -9.97 -2.82 5.62
N TYR A 257 -11.06 -2.91 4.86
CA TYR A 257 -11.05 -2.93 3.39
C TYR A 257 -12.01 -1.89 2.81
N GLN A 258 -11.62 -1.29 1.69
CA GLN A 258 -12.47 -0.34 0.97
C GLN A 258 -13.44 -1.06 0.03
N LYS A 259 -14.50 -0.38 -0.43
CA LYS A 259 -15.41 -0.91 -1.46
C LYS A 259 -14.62 -1.54 -2.63
N GLY A 260 -14.87 -2.80 -2.95
CA GLY A 260 -14.15 -3.49 -4.02
C GLY A 260 -14.34 -5.00 -4.06
N LYS A 261 -13.65 -5.62 -5.02
CA LYS A 261 -13.49 -7.08 -5.13
C LYS A 261 -12.07 -7.46 -4.72
N TYR A 262 -11.95 -8.54 -3.96
CA TYR A 262 -10.70 -9.02 -3.41
C TYR A 262 -10.53 -10.50 -3.71
N SER A 263 -9.29 -10.95 -3.89
CA SER A 263 -8.93 -12.36 -4.04
C SER A 263 -7.61 -12.61 -3.34
N PHE A 264 -7.60 -13.60 -2.44
CA PHE A 264 -6.46 -13.97 -1.63
C PHE A 264 -6.19 -15.46 -1.76
N THR A 265 -4.93 -15.84 -1.89
CA THR A 265 -4.53 -17.25 -1.92
C THR A 265 -4.42 -17.81 -0.50
N PHE A 266 -5.24 -18.80 -0.19
CA PHE A 266 -5.16 -19.57 1.03
C PHE A 266 -4.24 -20.79 0.84
N ASN A 267 -3.27 -20.99 1.74
CA ASN A 267 -2.37 -22.12 1.72
C ASN A 267 -2.64 -23.04 2.93
N GLY A 268 -3.23 -24.21 2.66
CA GLY A 268 -3.56 -25.25 3.63
C GLY A 268 -2.42 -26.24 3.90
N SER A 269 -1.17 -25.94 3.56
CA SER A 269 -0.03 -26.85 3.75
C SER A 269 0.14 -27.33 5.19
N ASN A 270 -0.26 -26.54 6.19
CA ASN A 270 -0.22 -26.91 7.61
C ASN A 270 -1.49 -27.63 8.11
N LEU A 271 -2.49 -27.85 7.26
CA LEU A 271 -3.75 -28.54 7.60
C LEU A 271 -3.75 -29.99 7.09
N ALA A 272 -4.49 -30.89 7.74
CA ALA A 272 -4.69 -32.25 7.24
C ALA A 272 -5.66 -32.25 6.05
N SER A 273 -5.58 -33.26 5.17
CA SER A 273 -6.61 -33.45 4.14
C SER A 273 -7.98 -33.64 4.79
N GLY A 274 -9.02 -33.02 4.23
CA GLY A 274 -10.35 -33.05 4.82
C GLY A 274 -11.23 -31.89 4.40
N VAL A 275 -12.40 -31.82 5.05
CA VAL A 275 -13.40 -30.77 4.85
C VAL A 275 -13.22 -29.68 5.90
N TYR A 276 -13.20 -28.44 5.42
CA TYR A 276 -13.14 -27.23 6.22
C TYR A 276 -14.27 -26.27 5.81
N PHE A 277 -14.51 -25.26 6.63
CA PHE A 277 -15.41 -24.17 6.32
C PHE A 277 -14.67 -22.85 6.46
N TYR A 278 -14.97 -21.88 5.61
CA TYR A 278 -14.51 -20.52 5.78
C TYR A 278 -15.70 -19.58 5.89
N LYS A 279 -15.67 -18.74 6.90
CA LYS A 279 -16.71 -17.77 7.20
C LYS A 279 -16.13 -16.37 7.07
N MET A 280 -16.78 -15.56 6.26
CA MET A 280 -16.55 -14.13 6.19
C MET A 280 -17.55 -13.42 7.10
N THR A 281 -17.05 -12.47 7.88
CA THR A 281 -17.85 -11.44 8.56
C THR A 281 -17.31 -10.10 8.09
N ALA A 282 -18.19 -9.24 7.55
CA ALA A 282 -17.85 -7.90 7.12
C ALA A 282 -18.75 -6.89 7.85
N THR A 283 -18.15 -5.97 8.59
CA THR A 283 -18.85 -4.96 9.37
C THR A 283 -18.57 -3.58 8.77
N GLY A 284 -19.61 -2.90 8.30
CA GLY A 284 -19.49 -1.55 7.74
C GLY A 284 -20.69 -0.68 8.12
N GLU A 285 -20.82 0.48 7.49
CA GLU A 285 -21.87 1.46 7.80
C GLU A 285 -23.30 0.89 7.62
N ALA A 286 -23.54 0.08 6.58
CA ALA A 286 -24.81 -0.61 6.38
C ALA A 286 -25.06 -1.84 7.29
N GLY A 287 -24.20 -2.10 8.29
CA GLY A 287 -24.33 -3.20 9.24
C GLY A 287 -23.35 -4.36 9.00
N GLU A 288 -23.70 -5.54 9.53
CA GLU A 288 -22.87 -6.75 9.46
C GLU A 288 -23.39 -7.71 8.37
N PHE A 289 -22.49 -8.15 7.49
CA PHE A 289 -22.69 -9.24 6.55
C PHE A 289 -21.92 -10.48 7.03
N THR A 290 -22.54 -11.65 6.91
CA THR A 290 -21.89 -12.93 7.17
C THR A 290 -22.25 -13.94 6.08
N ASP A 291 -21.24 -14.67 5.57
CA ASP A 291 -21.43 -15.80 4.66
C ASP A 291 -20.41 -16.90 4.97
N THR A 292 -20.74 -18.15 4.67
CA THR A 292 -19.90 -19.33 4.94
C THR A 292 -19.89 -20.26 3.73
N LYS A 293 -18.71 -20.79 3.40
CA LYS A 293 -18.49 -21.71 2.28
C LYS A 293 -17.62 -22.88 2.70
N LYS A 294 -17.66 -23.97 1.92
CA LYS A 294 -16.94 -25.23 2.17
C LYS A 294 -15.61 -25.25 1.42
N LEU A 295 -14.55 -25.74 2.05
CA LEU A 295 -13.21 -26.00 1.51
C LEU A 295 -12.94 -27.51 1.58
N GLU A 296 -12.39 -28.10 0.52
CA GLU A 296 -11.98 -29.52 0.48
C GLU A 296 -10.49 -29.60 0.16
N LEU A 297 -9.66 -29.91 1.16
CA LEU A 297 -8.22 -30.06 0.99
C LEU A 297 -7.88 -31.52 0.70
N ILE A 298 -7.18 -31.77 -0.40
CA ILE A 298 -6.65 -33.08 -0.77
C ILE A 298 -5.13 -32.95 -0.87
N LYS A 299 -4.40 -33.90 -0.28
CA LYS A 299 -2.93 -33.96 -0.35
C LYS A 299 -2.51 -35.29 -0.95
#